data_AF-A0A3L5TR04-F1
#
_entry.id   AF-A0A3L5TR04-F1
#
_cell.length_a   1.000
_cell.length_b   1.000
_cell.length_c   1.000
_cell.angle_alpha   90.00
_cell.angle_beta   90.00
_cell.angle_gamma   90.00
#
_symmetry.space_group_name_H-M   'P 1'
#
loop_
_entity.id
_entity.type
_entity.pdbx_description
1 polymer ?
#
loop_
_entity_poly.entity_id
_entity_poly.type
_entity_poly.pdbx_seq_one_letter_code
_entity_poly.pdbx_strand_id
1 'polypeptide(L)'
;LSSSVYSYMLHGDPFIASLIKHILTMVAQPIYCTLVRWIYDGELEDIHEIFLFVAQPIYCTLVRWIYDGELEDTHDEFFVASDPTVKNDRLWHDKYSLRKSMIPNYVTTDQARRILLTGKSINYLRQVCKDTAPIKGREKSIEIDRNNAYVMFMQDTTTEFQNIIDEAYKETSLHLLDVLHEKYKFLDHLKAMRRYLLLGQGDFIRHLMDLLEEDLAKPAGNLYLHNLTGILETAIRATNAQFDDSDILKRLDVRLLEV
;
A
#
# COMPACT_ATOMS: atom_id res chain seq x y z
N LEU A 1 -13.94 -31.24 17.10
CA LEU A 1 -13.48 -30.42 15.96
C LEU A 1 -14.36 -30.64 14.73
N SER A 2 -14.40 -31.84 14.13
CA SER A 2 -15.27 -32.13 12.97
C SER A 2 -16.76 -31.88 13.21
N SER A 3 -17.30 -32.31 14.36
CA SER A 3 -18.70 -32.04 14.75
C SER A 3 -18.99 -30.55 14.99
N SER A 4 -18.04 -29.83 15.57
CA SER A 4 -18.12 -28.39 15.80
C SER A 4 -18.10 -27.62 14.46
N VAL A 5 -17.17 -27.96 13.57
CA VAL A 5 -17.07 -27.38 12.22
C VAL A 5 -18.35 -27.63 11.40
N TYR A 6 -18.88 -28.86 11.43
CA TYR A 6 -20.12 -29.20 10.76
C TYR A 6 -21.33 -28.43 11.34
N SER A 7 -21.36 -28.20 12.67
CA SER A 7 -22.42 -27.39 13.29
C SER A 7 -22.37 -25.91 12.87
N TYR A 8 -21.17 -25.35 12.63
CA TYR A 8 -21.03 -23.99 12.11
C TYR A 8 -21.43 -23.89 10.62
N MET A 9 -21.21 -24.94 9.81
CA MET A 9 -21.70 -25.00 8.43
C MET A 9 -23.24 -25.00 8.33
N LEU A 10 -23.93 -25.44 9.38
CA LEU A 10 -25.40 -25.57 9.41
C LEU A 10 -26.13 -24.30 9.88
N HIS A 11 -25.47 -23.37 10.58
CA HIS A 11 -26.19 -22.39 11.41
C HIS A 11 -25.83 -20.90 11.30
N GLY A 12 -24.89 -20.44 10.47
CA GLY A 12 -24.66 -18.99 10.44
C GLY A 12 -23.83 -18.51 9.27
N ASP A 13 -24.37 -17.46 8.62
CA ASP A 13 -23.75 -16.61 7.61
C ASP A 13 -23.15 -17.33 6.37
N PRO A 14 -23.67 -17.08 5.15
CA PRO A 14 -23.09 -17.62 3.91
C PRO A 14 -21.58 -17.39 3.78
N PHE A 15 -21.07 -16.28 4.30
CA PHE A 15 -19.65 -15.97 4.32
C PHE A 15 -18.87 -16.95 5.21
N ILE A 16 -19.33 -17.14 6.46
CA ILE A 16 -18.70 -18.04 7.43
C ILE A 16 -18.78 -19.49 6.95
N ALA A 17 -19.92 -19.89 6.36
CA ALA A 17 -20.06 -21.23 5.78
C ALA A 17 -19.09 -21.47 4.61
N SER A 18 -18.87 -20.47 3.76
CA SER A 18 -17.90 -20.53 2.66
C SER A 18 -16.47 -20.64 3.18
N LEU A 19 -16.09 -19.78 4.13
CA LEU A 19 -14.78 -19.78 4.78
C LEU A 19 -14.50 -21.13 5.46
N ILE A 20 -15.45 -21.65 6.24
CA ILE A 20 -15.30 -22.93 6.93
C ILE A 20 -15.16 -24.08 5.94
N LYS A 21 -15.95 -24.07 4.87
CA LYS A 21 -15.82 -25.08 3.80
C LYS A 21 -14.44 -25.00 3.15
N HIS A 22 -13.94 -23.79 2.89
CA HIS A 22 -12.62 -23.56 2.31
C HIS A 22 -11.51 -24.12 3.22
N ILE A 23 -11.45 -23.67 4.48
CA ILE A 23 -10.47 -24.12 5.48
C ILE A 23 -10.55 -25.64 5.68
N LEU A 24 -11.77 -26.20 5.80
CA LEU A 24 -11.95 -27.64 5.98
C LEU A 24 -11.42 -28.42 4.78
N THR A 25 -11.64 -27.93 3.56
CA THR A 25 -11.11 -28.58 2.36
C THR A 25 -9.58 -28.51 2.35
N MET A 26 -8.99 -27.36 2.70
CA MET A 26 -7.54 -27.19 2.76
C MET A 26 -6.86 -28.05 3.83
N VAL A 27 -7.50 -28.27 4.97
CA VAL A 27 -6.95 -29.09 6.06
C VAL A 27 -7.25 -30.58 5.87
N ALA A 28 -8.45 -30.93 5.39
CA ALA A 28 -8.85 -32.33 5.25
C ALA A 28 -8.21 -33.01 4.03
N GLN A 29 -7.94 -32.27 2.95
CA GLN A 29 -7.30 -32.81 1.75
C GLN A 29 -5.90 -33.40 2.03
N PRO A 30 -4.94 -32.69 2.65
CA PRO A 30 -3.63 -33.26 2.95
C PRO A 30 -3.74 -34.42 3.93
N ILE A 31 -4.59 -34.34 4.96
CA ILE A 31 -4.83 -35.46 5.90
C ILE A 31 -5.37 -36.69 5.16
N TYR A 32 -6.31 -36.50 4.22
CA TYR A 32 -6.84 -37.59 3.40
C TYR A 32 -5.75 -38.20 2.52
N CYS A 33 -4.92 -37.39 1.86
CA CYS A 33 -3.78 -37.86 1.07
C CYS A 33 -2.80 -38.69 1.91
N THR A 34 -2.43 -38.21 3.09
CA THR A 34 -1.55 -38.91 4.03
C THR A 34 -2.16 -40.24 4.49
N LEU A 35 -3.45 -40.27 4.81
CA LEU A 35 -4.15 -41.50 5.21
C LEU A 35 -4.20 -42.51 4.07
N VAL A 36 -4.47 -42.07 2.84
CA VAL A 36 -4.47 -42.94 1.66
C VAL A 36 -3.08 -43.52 1.43
N ARG A 37 -2.04 -42.68 1.41
CA ARG A 37 -0.64 -43.13 1.29
C ARG A 37 -0.24 -44.11 2.39
N TRP A 38 -0.61 -43.82 3.63
CA TRP A 38 -0.33 -44.73 4.74
C TRP A 38 -1.03 -46.09 4.58
N ILE A 39 -2.29 -46.09 4.13
CA ILE A 39 -3.07 -47.33 3.94
C ILE A 39 -2.51 -48.19 2.80
N TYR A 40 -2.08 -47.58 1.69
CA TYR A 40 -1.68 -48.31 0.48
C TYR A 40 -0.17 -48.57 0.40
N ASP A 41 0.66 -47.63 0.83
CA ASP A 41 2.12 -47.66 0.67
C ASP A 41 2.84 -47.89 2.01
N GLY A 42 2.14 -47.76 3.15
CA GLY A 42 2.72 -47.90 4.48
C GLY A 42 3.59 -46.71 4.91
N GLU A 43 3.67 -45.67 4.08
CA GLU A 43 4.45 -44.47 4.33
C GLU A 43 3.59 -43.41 5.03
N LEU A 44 4.10 -42.88 6.14
CA LEU A 44 3.48 -41.75 6.83
C LEU A 44 4.17 -40.46 6.35
N GLU A 45 3.42 -39.57 5.71
CA GLU A 45 3.93 -38.22 5.43
C GLU A 45 4.18 -37.46 6.73
N ASP A 46 5.20 -36.61 6.72
CA ASP A 46 5.55 -35.76 7.85
C ASP A 46 4.44 -34.72 8.11
N ILE A 47 4.11 -34.49 9.38
CA ILE A 47 3.18 -33.44 9.83
C ILE A 47 3.62 -32.07 9.30
N HIS A 48 4.91 -31.89 9.07
CA HIS A 48 5.48 -30.71 8.46
C HIS A 48 5.00 -30.46 7.02
N GLU A 49 4.80 -31.51 6.21
CA GLU A 49 4.27 -31.36 4.84
C GLU A 49 2.80 -30.93 4.87
N ILE A 50 2.00 -31.49 5.78
CA ILE A 50 0.59 -31.10 5.95
C ILE A 50 0.48 -29.61 6.31
N PHE A 51 1.32 -29.13 7.22
CA PHE A 51 1.35 -27.72 7.60
C PHE A 51 1.73 -26.82 6.41
N LEU A 52 2.67 -27.25 5.57
CA LEU A 52 3.06 -26.51 4.36
C LEU A 52 1.90 -26.33 3.38
N PHE A 53 1.13 -27.40 3.13
CA PHE A 53 -0.05 -27.34 2.26
C PHE A 53 -1.09 -26.34 2.77
N VAL A 54 -1.31 -26.28 4.08
CA VAL A 54 -2.27 -25.34 4.69
C VAL A 54 -1.74 -23.90 4.71
N ALA A 55 -0.43 -23.70 4.86
CA ALA A 55 0.19 -22.38 4.93
C ALA A 55 0.49 -21.75 3.54
N GLN A 56 0.50 -22.56 2.49
CA GLN A 56 0.78 -22.15 1.10
C GLN A 56 -0.07 -20.97 0.60
N PRO A 57 -1.41 -20.91 0.79
CA PRO A 57 -2.22 -19.80 0.29
C PRO A 57 -1.87 -18.46 0.95
N ILE A 58 -1.62 -18.48 2.26
CA ILE A 58 -1.19 -17.30 3.03
C ILE A 58 0.19 -16.85 2.55
N TYR A 59 1.09 -17.80 2.27
CA TYR A 59 2.40 -17.53 1.71
C TYR A 59 2.31 -16.88 0.32
N CYS A 60 1.53 -17.45 -0.59
CA CYS A 60 1.34 -16.91 -1.94
C CYS A 60 0.77 -15.48 -1.88
N THR A 61 -0.21 -15.25 -1.00
CA THR A 61 -0.80 -13.91 -0.78
C THR A 61 0.24 -12.93 -0.23
N LEU A 62 1.08 -13.37 0.71
CA LEU A 62 2.16 -12.54 1.25
C LEU A 62 3.19 -12.16 0.19
N VAL A 63 3.68 -13.12 -0.59
CA VAL A 63 4.66 -12.88 -1.65
C VAL A 63 4.09 -11.93 -2.70
N ARG A 64 2.84 -12.16 -3.12
CA ARG A 64 2.16 -11.27 -4.05
C ARG A 64 1.96 -9.87 -3.48
N TRP A 65 1.67 -9.75 -2.19
CA TRP A 65 1.58 -8.44 -1.54
C TRP A 65 2.94 -7.72 -1.47
N ILE A 66 4.02 -8.44 -1.14
CA ILE A 66 5.37 -7.89 -0.96
C ILE A 66 6.06 -7.55 -2.29
N TYR A 67 5.77 -8.25 -3.39
CA TYR A 67 6.46 -8.03 -4.67
C TYR A 67 5.55 -7.42 -5.75
N ASP A 68 4.25 -7.70 -5.68
CA ASP A 68 3.28 -7.19 -6.65
C ASP A 68 2.40 -6.06 -6.11
N GLY A 69 2.35 -5.87 -4.78
CA GLY A 69 1.46 -4.89 -4.17
C GLY A 69 -0.02 -5.19 -4.45
N GLU A 70 -0.35 -6.43 -4.79
CA GLU A 70 -1.68 -6.91 -5.07
C GLU A 70 -2.17 -7.78 -3.93
N LEU A 71 -3.41 -7.53 -3.50
CA LEU A 71 -4.06 -8.32 -2.48
C LEU A 71 -5.31 -8.97 -3.06
N GLU A 72 -5.27 -10.30 -3.20
CA GLU A 72 -6.44 -11.12 -3.54
C GLU A 72 -6.83 -11.95 -2.31
N ASP A 73 -7.65 -11.37 -1.44
CA ASP A 73 -8.13 -12.01 -0.22
C ASP A 73 -9.63 -12.33 -0.36
N THR A 74 -9.93 -13.43 -1.04
CA THR A 74 -11.32 -13.83 -1.37
C THR A 74 -12.13 -14.28 -0.15
N HIS A 75 -11.46 -14.75 0.89
CA HIS A 75 -12.08 -15.34 2.08
C HIS A 75 -11.76 -14.56 3.38
N ASP A 76 -11.13 -13.38 3.28
CA ASP A 76 -10.67 -12.58 4.42
C ASP A 76 -9.74 -13.33 5.39
N GLU A 77 -8.84 -14.16 4.85
CA GLU A 77 -7.93 -15.02 5.61
C GLU A 77 -6.60 -14.33 5.93
N PHE A 78 -6.28 -13.24 5.23
CA PHE A 78 -5.03 -12.53 5.42
C PHE A 78 -5.14 -11.41 6.47
N PHE A 79 -4.03 -11.13 7.17
CA PHE A 79 -4.00 -10.10 8.22
C PHE A 79 -3.97 -8.67 7.67
N VAL A 80 -3.73 -8.48 6.36
CA VAL A 80 -3.94 -7.20 5.68
C VAL A 80 -5.30 -7.23 5.01
N ALA A 81 -6.14 -6.24 5.30
CA ALA A 81 -7.44 -6.07 4.67
C ALA A 81 -7.39 -4.96 3.64
N SER A 82 -8.07 -5.15 2.50
CA SER A 82 -8.33 -4.10 1.52
C SER A 82 -9.79 -3.66 1.62
N ASP A 83 -10.03 -2.36 1.76
CA ASP A 83 -11.36 -1.76 1.69
C ASP A 83 -11.68 -1.35 0.23
N PRO A 84 -12.60 -2.04 -0.46
CA PRO A 84 -12.94 -1.73 -1.86
C PRO A 84 -13.75 -0.43 -2.01
N THR A 85 -14.28 0.13 -0.93
CA THR A 85 -15.09 1.37 -0.97
C THR A 85 -14.24 2.63 -1.11
N VAL A 86 -12.94 2.53 -0.80
CA VAL A 86 -12.01 3.66 -0.80
C VAL A 86 -11.50 3.94 -2.21
N LYS A 87 -11.77 5.17 -2.68
CA LYS A 87 -11.26 5.68 -3.96
C LYS A 87 -9.73 5.89 -3.92
N ASN A 88 -9.13 5.91 -5.11
CA ASN A 88 -7.68 6.03 -5.29
C ASN A 88 -7.06 7.29 -4.65
N ASP A 89 -7.84 8.37 -4.44
CA ASP A 89 -7.35 9.60 -3.80
C ASP A 89 -6.95 9.40 -2.33
N ARG A 90 -7.57 8.43 -1.64
CA ARG A 90 -7.27 8.09 -0.23
C ARG A 90 -6.60 6.72 -0.08
N LEU A 91 -6.03 6.21 -1.17
CA LEU A 91 -5.43 4.88 -1.25
C LEU A 91 -4.38 4.63 -0.15
N TRP A 92 -3.54 5.62 0.14
CA TRP A 92 -2.46 5.49 1.13
C TRP A 92 -2.96 5.34 2.57
N HIS A 93 -4.00 6.09 2.92
CA HIS A 93 -4.48 6.22 4.29
C HIS A 93 -5.49 5.12 4.63
N ASP A 94 -6.54 5.00 3.81
CA ASP A 94 -7.76 4.31 4.22
C ASP A 94 -7.92 2.93 3.55
N LYS A 95 -7.29 2.69 2.39
CA LYS A 95 -7.56 1.48 1.58
C LYS A 95 -7.03 0.20 2.21
N TYR A 96 -5.86 0.21 2.84
CA TYR A 96 -5.29 -0.98 3.46
C TYR A 96 -5.11 -0.82 4.95
N SER A 97 -5.63 -1.79 5.71
CA SER A 97 -5.60 -1.82 7.16
C SER A 97 -5.12 -3.17 7.67
N LEU A 98 -4.77 -3.23 8.96
CA LEU A 98 -4.23 -4.44 9.58
C LEU A 98 -5.24 -5.04 10.56
N ARG A 99 -5.63 -6.29 10.33
CA ARG A 99 -6.48 -7.10 11.22
C ARG A 99 -5.63 -7.67 12.35
N LYS A 100 -5.50 -6.89 13.44
CA LYS A 100 -4.64 -7.27 14.59
C LYS A 100 -4.96 -8.63 15.20
N SER A 101 -6.21 -9.06 15.14
CA SER A 101 -6.68 -10.37 15.65
C SER A 101 -6.27 -11.55 14.76
N MET A 102 -5.87 -11.30 13.52
CA MET A 102 -5.45 -12.32 12.54
C MET A 102 -3.93 -12.37 12.35
N ILE A 103 -3.16 -11.57 13.11
CA ILE A 103 -1.70 -11.66 13.08
C ILE A 103 -1.30 -13.00 13.73
N PRO A 104 -0.61 -13.88 13.01
CA PRO A 104 -0.13 -15.13 13.59
C PRO A 104 0.89 -14.87 14.70
N ASN A 105 0.92 -15.70 15.74
CA ASN A 105 1.82 -15.52 16.89
C ASN A 105 3.32 -15.52 16.52
N TYR A 106 3.69 -16.10 15.37
CA TYR A 106 5.06 -16.11 14.85
C TYR A 106 5.44 -14.81 14.11
N VAL A 107 4.48 -13.92 13.82
CA VAL A 107 4.73 -12.62 13.21
C VAL A 107 4.59 -11.53 14.26
N THR A 108 5.65 -10.80 14.49
CA THR A 108 5.61 -9.64 15.39
C THR A 108 4.77 -8.52 14.78
N THR A 109 4.19 -7.66 15.63
CA THR A 109 3.44 -6.49 15.15
C THR A 109 4.30 -5.54 14.31
N ASP A 110 5.62 -5.48 14.55
CA ASP A 110 6.54 -4.68 13.72
C ASP A 110 6.70 -5.25 12.31
N GLN A 111 6.93 -6.56 12.20
CA GLN A 111 6.99 -7.25 10.90
C GLN A 111 5.68 -7.08 10.12
N ALA A 112 4.53 -7.26 10.78
CA ALA A 112 3.23 -7.09 10.15
C ALA A 112 3.03 -5.65 9.61
N ARG A 113 3.52 -4.63 10.34
CA ARG A 113 3.52 -3.23 9.87
C ARG A 113 4.45 -3.01 8.69
N ARG A 114 5.67 -3.57 8.72
CA ARG A 114 6.61 -3.47 7.59
C ARG A 114 6.02 -4.09 6.34
N ILE A 115 5.45 -5.29 6.44
CA ILE A 115 4.76 -5.97 5.33
C ILE A 115 3.64 -5.09 4.76
N LEU A 116 2.80 -4.50 5.62
CA LEU A 116 1.74 -3.58 5.19
C LEU A 116 2.31 -2.37 4.43
N LEU A 117 3.36 -1.74 4.97
CA LEU A 117 3.98 -0.57 4.36
C LEU A 117 4.65 -0.91 3.02
N THR A 118 5.38 -2.01 2.93
CA THR A 118 6.01 -2.49 1.70
C THR A 118 4.98 -2.64 0.59
N GLY A 119 3.90 -3.39 0.83
CA GLY A 119 2.86 -3.57 -0.19
C GLY A 119 2.08 -2.30 -0.50
N LYS A 120 1.84 -1.42 0.48
CA LYS A 120 1.27 -0.07 0.25
C LYS A 120 2.15 0.76 -0.69
N SER A 121 3.46 0.78 -0.46
CA SER A 121 4.45 1.49 -1.28
C SER A 121 4.44 1.00 -2.73
N ILE A 122 4.41 -0.32 -2.92
CA ILE A 122 4.38 -0.92 -4.26
C ILE A 122 3.05 -0.64 -4.97
N ASN A 123 1.94 -0.78 -4.24
CA ASN A 123 0.63 -0.49 -4.79
C ASN A 123 0.53 0.99 -5.21
N TYR A 124 1.10 1.90 -4.42
CA TYR A 124 1.19 3.31 -4.76
C TYR A 124 2.04 3.56 -6.01
N LEU A 125 3.21 2.91 -6.11
CA LEU A 125 4.08 3.01 -7.28
C LEU A 125 3.37 2.54 -8.56
N ARG A 126 2.66 1.41 -8.49
CA ARG A 126 1.93 0.86 -9.64
C ARG A 126 0.69 1.67 -10.01
N GLN A 127 -0.18 1.99 -9.03
CA GLN A 127 -1.47 2.62 -9.30
C GLN A 127 -1.36 4.14 -9.52
N VAL A 128 -0.53 4.83 -8.73
CA VAL A 128 -0.42 6.30 -8.77
C VAL A 128 0.75 6.73 -9.64
N CYS A 129 1.93 6.14 -9.43
CA CYS A 129 3.12 6.53 -10.20
C CYS A 129 3.16 5.92 -11.62
N LYS A 130 2.29 4.93 -11.89
CA LYS A 130 2.26 4.10 -13.10
C LYS A 130 3.63 3.48 -13.42
N ASP A 131 4.40 3.20 -12.37
CA ASP A 131 5.70 2.56 -12.49
C ASP A 131 5.51 1.05 -12.41
N THR A 132 5.76 0.37 -13.53
CA THR A 132 5.68 -1.09 -13.65
C THR A 132 7.04 -1.75 -13.56
N ALA A 133 8.08 -1.02 -13.13
CA ALA A 133 9.40 -1.60 -12.94
C ALA A 133 9.30 -2.82 -12.00
N PRO A 134 9.85 -3.98 -12.41
CA PRO A 134 9.92 -5.14 -11.53
C PRO A 134 10.85 -4.79 -10.36
N ILE A 135 10.38 -5.02 -9.14
CA ILE A 135 11.18 -4.90 -7.93
C ILE A 135 12.27 -5.98 -7.99
N LYS A 136 13.52 -5.65 -7.66
CA LYS A 136 14.58 -6.65 -7.64
C LYS A 136 14.26 -7.68 -6.56
N GLY A 137 14.64 -8.93 -6.82
CA GLY A 137 14.30 -10.06 -5.94
C GLY A 137 13.00 -10.80 -6.28
N ARG A 138 12.15 -10.27 -7.18
CA ARG A 138 10.99 -11.03 -7.69
C ARG A 138 11.42 -12.34 -8.36
N GLU A 139 12.49 -12.30 -9.16
CA GLU A 139 13.04 -13.49 -9.84
C GLU A 139 13.54 -14.56 -8.84
N LYS A 140 14.15 -14.14 -7.73
CA LYS A 140 14.56 -15.06 -6.64
C LYS A 140 13.36 -15.67 -5.91
N SER A 141 12.23 -14.96 -5.82
CA SER A 141 11.00 -15.46 -5.18
C SER A 141 10.18 -16.41 -6.07
N ILE A 142 10.31 -16.32 -7.40
CA ILE A 142 9.60 -17.21 -8.35
C ILE A 142 10.28 -18.59 -8.42
N GLU A 143 11.60 -18.69 -8.23
CA GLU A 143 12.32 -19.99 -8.11
C GLU A 143 12.12 -20.67 -6.75
N ILE A 144 11.58 -19.95 -5.76
CA ILE A 144 11.30 -20.38 -4.38
C ILE A 144 9.96 -21.15 -4.26
N ASP A 145 9.41 -21.58 -5.40
CA ASP A 145 8.13 -22.27 -5.47
C ASP A 145 8.23 -23.65 -4.79
N ARG A 146 7.37 -23.86 -3.77
CA ARG A 146 7.21 -25.05 -2.92
C ARG A 146 8.21 -25.30 -1.78
N ASN A 147 9.53 -25.36 -2.02
CA ASN A 147 10.47 -25.84 -0.99
C ASN A 147 10.80 -24.84 0.12
N ASN A 148 10.68 -23.53 -0.15
CA ASN A 148 11.10 -22.48 0.80
C ASN A 148 9.95 -21.88 1.62
N ALA A 149 8.68 -22.23 1.34
CA ALA A 149 7.59 -21.95 2.27
C ALA A 149 7.90 -22.54 3.66
N TYR A 150 8.56 -23.70 3.68
CA TYR A 150 9.04 -24.37 4.89
C TYR A 150 9.98 -23.52 5.73
N VAL A 151 10.96 -22.86 5.07
CA VAL A 151 11.95 -22.00 5.72
C VAL A 151 11.30 -20.77 6.34
N MET A 152 10.18 -20.30 5.79
CA MET A 152 9.52 -19.07 6.24
C MET A 152 8.62 -19.25 7.47
N PHE A 153 8.14 -20.47 7.73
CA PHE A 153 7.24 -20.77 8.85
C PHE A 153 7.88 -21.54 10.02
N MET A 154 9.16 -21.92 9.90
CA MET A 154 9.91 -22.55 11.00
C MET A 154 10.37 -21.50 12.04
N GLN A 155 10.17 -21.80 13.32
CA GLN A 155 10.45 -20.87 14.44
C GLN A 155 11.94 -20.52 14.61
N ASP A 156 12.87 -21.32 14.06
CA ASP A 156 14.32 -21.08 14.20
C ASP A 156 14.89 -20.11 13.14
N THR A 157 14.15 -19.80 12.07
CA THR A 157 14.58 -18.99 10.93
C THR A 157 13.96 -17.59 10.89
N THR A 158 13.47 -17.08 12.03
CA THR A 158 12.89 -15.73 12.12
C THR A 158 13.79 -14.64 11.55
N THR A 159 15.11 -14.85 11.57
CA THR A 159 16.12 -13.95 11.01
C THR A 159 16.09 -13.89 9.48
N GLU A 160 15.91 -15.01 8.79
CA GLU A 160 15.91 -15.06 7.32
C GLU A 160 14.63 -14.44 6.76
N PHE A 161 13.47 -14.80 7.31
CA PHE A 161 12.21 -14.16 6.96
C PHE A 161 12.23 -12.65 7.22
N GLN A 162 12.77 -12.24 8.38
CA GLN A 162 12.93 -10.83 8.70
C GLN A 162 13.88 -10.12 7.71
N ASN A 163 14.99 -10.76 7.32
CA ASN A 163 15.91 -10.18 6.34
C ASN A 163 15.24 -9.99 4.98
N ILE A 164 14.41 -10.93 4.54
CA ILE A 164 13.65 -10.81 3.28
C ILE A 164 12.68 -9.64 3.36
N ILE A 165 11.92 -9.50 4.45
CA ILE A 165 11.01 -8.36 4.66
C ILE A 165 11.78 -7.05 4.69
N ASP A 166 12.92 -7.01 5.39
CA ASP A 166 13.71 -5.81 5.59
C ASP A 166 14.41 -5.37 4.31
N GLU A 167 14.89 -6.31 3.49
CA GLU A 167 15.44 -6.05 2.16
C GLU A 167 14.35 -5.51 1.24
N ALA A 168 13.20 -6.18 1.15
CA ALA A 168 12.07 -5.73 0.34
C ALA A 168 11.57 -4.34 0.78
N TYR A 169 11.45 -4.10 2.10
CA TYR A 169 11.04 -2.81 2.64
C TYR A 169 12.04 -1.70 2.29
N LYS A 170 13.34 -1.94 2.47
CA LYS A 170 14.39 -0.94 2.15
C LYS A 170 14.41 -0.62 0.67
N GLU A 171 14.40 -1.64 -0.18
CA GLU A 171 14.46 -1.45 -1.63
C GLU A 171 13.24 -0.69 -2.13
N THR A 172 12.04 -1.11 -1.73
CA THR A 172 10.79 -0.45 -2.16
C THR A 172 10.68 0.97 -1.65
N SER A 173 11.12 1.24 -0.42
CA SER A 173 11.11 2.58 0.16
C SER A 173 12.10 3.51 -0.53
N LEU A 174 13.30 3.01 -0.86
CA LEU A 174 14.29 3.78 -1.64
C LEU A 174 13.77 4.07 -3.04
N HIS A 175 13.26 3.07 -3.75
CA HIS A 175 12.68 3.24 -5.08
C HIS A 175 11.52 4.24 -5.08
N LEU A 176 10.65 4.17 -4.07
CA LEU A 176 9.56 5.14 -3.91
C LEU A 176 10.09 6.56 -3.70
N LEU A 177 11.13 6.72 -2.88
CA LEU A 177 11.74 8.02 -2.63
C LEU A 177 12.43 8.56 -3.89
N ASP A 178 13.13 7.71 -4.64
CA ASP A 178 13.79 8.08 -5.89
C ASP A 178 12.76 8.53 -6.93
N VAL A 179 11.67 7.79 -7.09
CA VAL A 179 10.58 8.18 -7.99
C VAL A 179 9.94 9.50 -7.55
N LEU A 180 9.69 9.71 -6.26
CA LEU A 180 9.15 10.98 -5.76
C LEU A 180 10.11 12.16 -5.96
N HIS A 181 11.41 11.92 -5.76
CA HIS A 181 12.42 12.95 -5.86
C HIS A 181 12.73 13.31 -7.31
N GLU A 182 12.93 12.32 -8.18
CA GLU A 182 13.33 12.51 -9.57
C GLU A 182 12.12 12.84 -10.47
N LYS A 183 11.10 11.96 -10.49
CA LYS A 183 9.96 12.09 -11.42
C LYS A 183 8.98 13.17 -10.98
N TYR A 184 8.73 13.29 -9.68
CA TYR A 184 7.75 14.23 -9.12
C TYR A 184 8.38 15.47 -8.48
N LYS A 185 9.71 15.62 -8.51
CA LYS A 185 10.42 16.80 -8.01
C LYS A 185 9.94 17.24 -6.61
N PHE A 186 9.69 16.27 -5.73
CA PHE A 186 9.02 16.50 -4.45
C PHE A 186 9.71 17.57 -3.60
N LEU A 187 11.04 17.58 -3.56
CA LEU A 187 11.80 18.61 -2.83
C LEU A 187 11.61 20.00 -3.39
N ASP A 188 11.44 20.14 -4.71
CA ASP A 188 11.22 21.44 -5.33
C ASP A 188 9.80 21.94 -5.05
N HIS A 189 8.81 21.04 -4.99
CA HIS A 189 7.47 21.39 -4.49
C HIS A 189 7.48 21.81 -3.01
N LEU A 190 8.28 21.18 -2.14
CA LEU A 190 8.45 21.64 -0.74
C LEU A 190 9.10 23.01 -0.65
N LYS A 191 10.12 23.28 -1.48
CA LYS A 191 10.72 24.62 -1.58
C LYS A 191 9.70 25.64 -2.09
N ALA A 192 8.88 25.27 -3.07
CA ALA A 192 7.82 26.13 -3.59
C ALA A 192 6.77 26.47 -2.53
N MET A 193 6.32 25.49 -1.74
CA MET A 193 5.43 25.76 -0.60
C MET A 193 6.05 26.77 0.36
N ARG A 194 7.34 26.66 0.67
CA ARG A 194 8.02 27.67 1.51
C ARG A 194 8.08 29.05 0.84
N ARG A 195 8.33 29.12 -0.47
CA ARG A 195 8.45 30.40 -1.20
C ARG A 195 7.10 31.13 -1.32
N TYR A 196 6.06 30.41 -1.72
CA TYR A 196 4.75 30.98 -2.06
C TYR A 196 3.76 30.95 -0.88
N LEU A 197 3.62 29.82 -0.18
CA LEU A 197 2.65 29.70 0.93
C LEU A 197 3.17 30.34 2.22
N LEU A 198 4.46 30.16 2.54
CA LEU A 198 5.09 30.77 3.72
C LEU A 198 5.69 32.16 3.45
N LEU A 199 5.35 32.76 2.30
CA LEU A 199 5.75 34.12 1.93
C LEU A 199 7.28 34.33 1.89
N GLY A 200 8.06 33.28 1.65
CA GLY A 200 9.52 33.37 1.58
C GLY A 200 10.04 34.19 0.41
N GLN A 201 9.24 34.38 -0.64
CA GLN A 201 9.60 35.15 -1.83
C GLN A 201 8.98 36.55 -1.79
N GLY A 202 9.68 37.47 -1.11
CA GLY A 202 9.15 38.80 -0.80
C GLY A 202 8.95 39.75 -1.98
N ASP A 203 9.65 39.56 -3.11
CA ASP A 203 9.42 40.33 -4.33
C ASP A 203 8.08 39.96 -5.00
N PHE A 204 7.83 38.65 -5.13
CA PHE A 204 6.57 38.10 -5.62
C PHE A 204 5.38 38.55 -4.76
N ILE A 205 5.46 38.34 -3.44
CA ILE A 205 4.36 38.66 -2.53
C ILE A 205 4.09 40.16 -2.50
N ARG A 206 5.12 41.01 -2.49
CA ARG A 206 4.91 42.47 -2.50
C ARG A 206 4.17 42.90 -3.76
N HIS A 207 4.63 42.46 -4.93
CA HIS A 207 3.98 42.82 -6.19
C HIS A 207 2.57 42.25 -6.31
N LEU A 208 2.34 41.03 -5.81
CA LEU A 208 1.01 40.43 -5.74
C LEU A 208 0.07 41.25 -4.85
N MET A 209 0.54 41.71 -3.68
CA MET A 209 -0.25 42.52 -2.75
C MET A 209 -0.60 43.89 -3.33
N ASP A 210 0.33 44.54 -4.05
CA ASP A 210 0.07 45.81 -4.72
C ASP A 210 -1.04 45.69 -5.79
N LEU A 211 -1.06 44.57 -6.53
CA LEU A 211 -2.09 44.31 -7.54
C LEU A 211 -3.43 43.88 -6.94
N LEU A 212 -3.40 43.19 -5.79
CA LEU A 212 -4.61 42.75 -5.10
C LEU A 212 -5.26 43.86 -4.25
N GLU A 213 -4.58 44.96 -3.97
CA GLU A 213 -5.07 46.03 -3.09
C GLU A 213 -6.44 46.58 -3.54
N GLU A 214 -6.59 46.89 -4.83
CA GLU A 214 -7.84 47.43 -5.38
C GLU A 214 -9.00 46.42 -5.37
N ASP A 215 -8.71 45.13 -5.49
CA ASP A 215 -9.72 44.07 -5.50
C ASP A 215 -10.09 43.61 -4.09
N LEU A 216 -9.13 43.52 -3.17
CA LEU A 216 -9.37 43.22 -1.75
C LEU A 216 -10.12 44.34 -1.02
N ALA A 217 -10.07 45.58 -1.53
CA ALA A 217 -10.87 46.68 -1.01
C ALA A 217 -12.38 46.52 -1.28
N LYS A 218 -12.77 45.65 -2.22
CA LYS A 218 -14.17 45.39 -2.58
C LYS A 218 -14.77 44.29 -1.68
N PRO A 219 -16.10 44.26 -1.48
CA PRO A 219 -16.76 43.18 -0.75
C PRO A 219 -16.49 41.81 -1.39
N ALA A 220 -16.33 40.76 -0.57
CA ALA A 220 -15.95 39.43 -1.02
C ALA A 220 -16.88 38.83 -2.09
N GLY A 221 -18.18 39.20 -2.09
CA GLY A 221 -19.14 38.76 -3.12
C GLY A 221 -18.87 39.26 -4.54
N ASN A 222 -18.02 40.29 -4.69
CA ASN A 222 -17.61 40.83 -6.00
C ASN A 222 -16.20 40.36 -6.43
N LEU A 223 -15.56 39.48 -5.66
CA LEU A 223 -14.27 38.88 -6.01
C LEU A 223 -14.50 37.69 -6.93
N TYR A 224 -14.11 37.83 -8.19
CA TYR A 224 -14.18 36.73 -9.14
C TYR A 224 -12.84 35.99 -9.25
N LEU A 225 -12.90 34.66 -9.17
CA LEU A 225 -11.71 33.80 -9.21
C LEU A 225 -10.88 34.01 -10.49
N HIS A 226 -11.52 34.25 -11.64
CA HIS A 226 -10.83 34.49 -12.91
C HIS A 226 -9.97 35.78 -12.90
N ASN A 227 -10.40 36.82 -12.19
CA ASN A 227 -9.63 38.05 -12.04
C ASN A 227 -8.40 37.79 -11.16
N LEU A 228 -8.59 37.07 -10.05
CA LEU A 228 -7.51 36.69 -9.13
C LEU A 228 -6.46 35.79 -9.80
N THR A 229 -6.88 34.84 -10.64
CA THR A 229 -5.95 34.03 -11.43
C THR A 229 -5.19 34.88 -12.46
N GLY A 230 -5.86 35.87 -13.08
CA GLY A 230 -5.20 36.80 -14.01
C GLY A 230 -4.18 37.70 -13.32
N ILE A 231 -4.50 38.20 -12.12
CA ILE A 231 -3.56 38.96 -11.28
C ILE A 231 -2.38 38.09 -10.86
N LEU A 232 -2.64 36.84 -10.46
CA LEU A 232 -1.59 35.88 -10.10
C LEU A 232 -0.64 35.65 -11.28
N GLU A 233 -1.15 35.38 -12.48
CA GLU A 233 -0.32 35.21 -13.68
C GLU A 233 0.50 36.46 -14.00
N THR A 234 -0.08 37.64 -13.84
CA THR A 234 0.61 38.92 -14.04
C THR A 234 1.75 39.09 -13.03
N ALA A 235 1.49 38.78 -11.75
CA ALA A 235 2.47 38.84 -10.69
C ALA A 235 3.63 37.84 -10.91
N ILE A 236 3.33 36.63 -11.38
CA ILE A 236 4.35 35.63 -11.74
C ILE A 236 5.27 36.16 -12.85
N ARG A 237 4.70 36.74 -13.91
CA ARG A 237 5.48 37.25 -15.06
C ARG A 237 6.33 38.47 -14.73
N ALA A 238 5.85 39.32 -13.82
CA ALA A 238 6.54 40.56 -13.45
C ALA A 238 7.67 40.35 -12.42
N THR A 239 7.79 39.17 -11.81
CA THR A 239 8.74 38.90 -10.72
C THR A 239 9.66 37.74 -11.03
N ASN A 240 10.63 37.46 -10.15
CA ASN A 240 11.56 36.35 -10.34
C ASN A 240 10.89 34.97 -10.28
N ALA A 241 9.61 34.90 -9.90
CA ALA A 241 8.79 33.70 -9.97
C ALA A 241 8.70 33.12 -11.39
N GLN A 242 8.85 33.94 -12.45
CA GLN A 242 8.84 33.45 -13.84
C GLN A 242 9.93 32.42 -14.16
N PHE A 243 11.03 32.40 -13.39
CA PHE A 243 12.15 31.48 -13.60
C PHE A 243 11.99 30.15 -12.86
N ASP A 244 10.92 29.98 -12.07
CA ASP A 244 10.61 28.72 -11.44
C ASP A 244 10.07 27.70 -12.45
N ASP A 245 10.12 26.43 -12.06
CA ASP A 245 9.68 25.32 -12.92
C ASP A 245 8.21 25.47 -13.31
N SER A 246 7.92 25.26 -14.60
CA SER A 246 6.56 25.31 -15.13
C SER A 246 5.59 24.39 -14.40
N ASP A 247 6.06 23.26 -13.87
CA ASP A 247 5.22 22.33 -13.10
C ASP A 247 4.82 22.88 -11.72
N ILE A 248 5.64 23.75 -11.14
CA ILE A 248 5.32 24.45 -9.88
C ILE A 248 4.31 25.55 -10.16
N LEU A 249 4.55 26.36 -11.20
CA LEU A 249 3.68 27.48 -11.55
C LEU A 249 2.27 27.02 -11.94
N LYS A 250 2.14 25.90 -12.67
CA LYS A 250 0.84 25.30 -13.01
C LYS A 250 0.05 24.79 -11.80
N ARG A 251 0.71 24.58 -10.65
CA ARG A 251 0.10 24.08 -9.42
C ARG A 251 -0.16 25.19 -8.40
N LEU A 252 0.23 26.43 -8.70
CA LEU A 252 -0.08 27.59 -7.89
C LEU A 252 -1.47 28.09 -8.28
N ASP A 253 -2.40 28.05 -7.35
CA ASP A 253 -3.77 28.48 -7.58
C ASP A 253 -4.30 29.31 -6.41
N VAL A 254 -5.28 30.16 -6.67
CA VAL A 254 -5.92 31.01 -5.67
C VAL A 254 -7.20 30.35 -5.21
N ARG A 255 -7.29 30.07 -3.90
CA ARG A 255 -8.50 29.49 -3.30
C ARG A 255 -9.31 30.55 -2.56
N LEU A 256 -10.54 30.75 -2.99
CA LEU A 256 -11.55 31.48 -2.23
C LEU A 256 -12.19 30.51 -1.22
N LEU A 257 -12.30 30.95 0.03
CA LEU A 257 -13.07 30.23 1.05
C LEU A 257 -14.52 30.69 0.93
N GLU A 258 -15.44 29.74 0.79
CA GLU A 258 -16.87 30.02 0.92
C GLU A 258 -17.14 30.47 2.37
N VAL A 259 -17.79 31.63 2.52
CA VAL A 259 -18.24 32.21 3.80
C VAL A 259 -19.72 31.96 3.96
#